data_AF-A0A837I2S2-F1
#
_entry.id   AF-A0A837I2S2-F1
#
_cell.length_a   1.000
_cell.length_b   1.000
_cell.length_c   1.000
_cell.angle_alpha   90.00
_cell.angle_beta   90.00
_cell.angle_gamma   90.00
#
_symmetry.space_group_name_H-M   'P 1'
#
loop_
_entity.id
_entity.type
_entity.pdbx_description
1 polymer ?
#
loop_
_entity_poly.entity_id
_entity_poly.type
_entity_poly.pdbx_seq_one_letter_code
_entity_poly.pdbx_strand_id
1 'polypeptide(L)'
;MKKSKGLVVNYGLKNEGCEKIAKRLLGKKFQVPVGISIAKTNSPKTVSDDAGINDYVKAFGKFVTIGDYFTINISCPNAFGGQPFTDAKRLDKLIGKIDKISTKKPIFLKISPDLTHRQVDRIIEVSKRHKVDGFVCTNLTSQRNNKRIVDRHVSKEGGISGKVVEEKANDLISYIYKKTKNQ
;
A
#
# COMPACT_ATOMS: atom_id res chain seq x y z
N MET A 1 -22.40 -0.43 -1.61
CA MET A 1 -23.01 -1.51 -0.82
C MET A 1 -23.67 -0.87 0.38
N LYS A 2 -24.87 -0.30 0.19
CA LYS A 2 -25.51 0.57 1.19
C LYS A 2 -25.87 -0.23 2.45
N LYS A 3 -26.42 -1.44 2.28
CA LYS A 3 -26.83 -2.30 3.40
C LYS A 3 -25.63 -2.82 4.20
N SER A 4 -24.56 -3.19 3.50
CA SER A 4 -23.30 -3.68 4.06
C SER A 4 -22.39 -2.57 4.58
N LYS A 5 -22.78 -1.29 4.41
CA LYS A 5 -21.98 -0.10 4.74
C LYS A 5 -20.55 -0.17 4.15
N GLY A 6 -20.46 -0.56 2.88
CA GLY A 6 -19.20 -0.73 2.15
C GLY A 6 -19.23 -0.16 0.74
N LEU A 7 -18.06 -0.02 0.14
CA LEU A 7 -17.89 0.45 -1.23
C LEU A 7 -17.00 -0.54 -2.00
N VAL A 8 -17.44 -0.96 -3.19
CA VAL A 8 -16.60 -1.70 -4.14
C VAL A 8 -15.85 -0.68 -5.00
N VAL A 9 -14.52 -0.82 -5.09
CA VAL A 9 -13.65 0.09 -5.84
C VAL A 9 -12.81 -0.71 -6.83
N ASN A 10 -12.96 -0.40 -8.12
CA ASN A 10 -12.16 -0.93 -9.22
C ASN A 10 -11.50 0.20 -10.05
N TYR A 11 -10.84 1.14 -9.37
CA TYR A 11 -10.29 2.35 -10.01
C TYR A 11 -8.91 2.15 -10.66
N GLY A 12 -8.15 1.12 -10.26
CA GLY A 12 -6.91 0.73 -10.93
C GLY A 12 -5.78 1.77 -10.88
N LEU A 13 -5.62 2.50 -9.78
CA LEU A 13 -4.52 3.47 -9.56
C LEU A 13 -4.42 4.59 -10.60
N LYS A 14 -5.52 4.96 -11.28
CA LYS A 14 -5.54 6.04 -12.25
C LYS A 14 -5.10 7.37 -11.60
N ASN A 15 -4.08 8.01 -12.16
CA ASN A 15 -3.56 9.30 -11.72
C ASN A 15 -2.79 9.99 -12.86
N GLU A 16 -2.39 11.25 -12.67
CA GLU A 16 -1.72 12.07 -13.70
C GLU A 16 -0.23 11.75 -13.88
N GLY A 17 0.34 10.86 -13.07
CA GLY A 17 1.75 10.49 -13.05
C GLY A 17 2.59 11.32 -12.08
N CYS A 18 3.65 10.70 -11.55
CA CYS A 18 4.49 11.28 -10.51
C CYS A 18 5.15 12.60 -10.94
N GLU A 19 5.54 12.75 -12.21
CA GLU A 19 6.19 13.97 -12.72
C GLU A 19 5.24 15.17 -12.71
N LYS A 20 4.02 15.01 -13.23
CA LYS A 20 3.02 16.09 -13.25
C LYS A 20 2.59 16.48 -11.84
N ILE A 21 2.35 15.48 -10.99
CA ILE A 21 1.94 15.71 -9.60
C ILE A 21 3.06 16.37 -8.81
N ALA A 22 4.31 15.90 -8.91
CA ALA A 22 5.45 16.51 -8.22
C ALA A 22 5.66 17.96 -8.66
N LYS A 23 5.60 18.24 -9.97
CA LYS A 23 5.68 19.62 -10.49
C LYS A 23 4.60 20.53 -9.89
N ARG A 24 3.37 20.03 -9.76
CA ARG A 24 2.24 20.78 -9.16
C ARG A 24 2.44 21.05 -7.67
N LEU A 25 3.09 20.15 -6.95
CA LEU A 25 3.23 20.24 -5.48
C LEU A 25 4.56 20.87 -5.03
N LEU A 26 5.53 21.01 -5.93
CA LEU A 26 6.84 21.56 -5.62
C LEU A 26 6.72 22.99 -5.03
N GLY A 27 7.38 23.22 -3.90
CA GLY A 27 7.38 24.52 -3.20
C GLY A 27 6.08 24.84 -2.45
N LYS A 28 5.04 24.01 -2.53
CA LYS A 28 3.82 24.21 -1.75
C LYS A 28 4.07 23.95 -0.27
N LYS A 29 3.58 24.86 0.57
CA LYS A 29 3.51 24.67 2.02
C LYS A 29 2.11 24.19 2.39
N PHE A 30 2.04 23.19 3.26
CA PHE A 30 0.80 22.64 3.77
C PHE A 30 0.67 22.97 5.25
N GLN A 31 -0.56 23.25 5.71
CA GLN A 31 -0.83 23.53 7.12
C GLN A 31 -0.95 22.26 7.97
N VAL A 32 -0.99 21.10 7.33
CA VAL A 32 -1.10 19.77 7.96
C VAL A 32 -0.08 18.83 7.32
N PRO A 33 0.34 17.76 8.02
CA PRO A 33 1.21 16.75 7.43
C PRO A 33 0.61 16.13 6.17
N VAL A 34 1.40 16.03 5.11
CA VAL A 34 1.02 15.45 3.82
C VAL A 34 1.79 14.17 3.55
N GLY A 35 1.08 13.06 3.49
CA GLY A 35 1.62 11.77 3.06
C GLY A 35 1.63 11.60 1.54
N ILE A 36 2.73 11.07 1.00
CA ILE A 36 2.82 10.66 -0.40
C ILE A 36 2.68 9.13 -0.48
N SER A 37 1.53 8.66 -0.95
CA SER A 37 1.32 7.24 -1.24
C SER A 37 1.84 6.90 -2.63
N ILE A 38 2.82 6.01 -2.70
CA ILE A 38 3.44 5.54 -3.95
C ILE A 38 2.99 4.11 -4.21
N ALA A 39 2.55 3.84 -5.43
CA ALA A 39 2.16 2.52 -5.88
C ALA A 39 2.75 2.27 -7.27
N LYS A 40 2.95 0.99 -7.59
CA LYS A 40 3.33 0.56 -8.94
C LYS A 40 2.27 0.99 -9.95
N THR A 41 2.68 1.60 -11.05
CA THR A 41 1.82 1.93 -12.17
C THR A 41 1.04 0.70 -12.60
N ASN A 42 -0.27 0.84 -12.77
CA ASN A 42 -1.16 -0.24 -13.19
C ASN A 42 -1.03 -0.46 -14.71
N SER A 43 0.05 -1.12 -15.15
CA SER A 43 0.35 -1.36 -16.56
C SER A 43 1.10 -2.70 -16.75
N PRO A 44 0.90 -3.41 -17.88
CA PRO A 44 1.73 -4.57 -18.24
C PRO A 44 3.24 -4.27 -18.25
N LYS A 45 3.63 -3.02 -18.55
CA LYS A 45 5.04 -2.58 -18.62
C LYS A 45 5.77 -2.64 -17.28
N THR A 46 5.05 -2.69 -16.16
CA THR A 46 5.62 -2.71 -14.80
C THR A 46 5.40 -4.05 -14.10
N VAL A 47 5.09 -5.13 -14.84
CA VAL A 47 4.79 -6.44 -14.23
C VAL A 47 6.05 -7.16 -13.75
N SER A 48 7.18 -7.02 -14.47
CA SER A 48 8.44 -7.61 -14.01
C SER A 48 8.93 -6.94 -12.72
N ASP A 49 9.65 -7.69 -11.89
CA ASP A 49 10.16 -7.18 -10.61
C ASP A 49 11.03 -5.93 -10.82
N ASP A 50 11.96 -5.97 -11.77
CA ASP A 50 12.87 -4.85 -12.03
C ASP A 50 12.10 -3.61 -12.54
N ALA A 51 11.16 -3.77 -13.47
CA ALA A 51 10.38 -2.66 -13.97
C ALA A 51 9.47 -2.07 -12.88
N GLY A 52 8.85 -2.93 -12.07
CA GLY A 52 8.02 -2.51 -10.93
C GLY A 52 8.82 -1.75 -9.88
N ILE A 53 9.99 -2.27 -9.49
CA ILE A 53 10.90 -1.62 -8.53
C ILE A 53 11.36 -0.28 -9.07
N ASN A 54 11.79 -0.21 -10.34
CA ASN A 54 12.23 1.03 -10.96
C ASN A 54 11.11 2.08 -11.00
N ASP A 55 9.86 1.66 -11.17
CA ASP A 55 8.69 2.56 -11.14
C ASP A 55 8.45 3.15 -9.74
N TYR A 56 8.53 2.32 -8.68
CA TYR A 56 8.48 2.80 -7.29
C TYR A 56 9.61 3.80 -6.99
N VAL A 57 10.85 3.44 -7.34
CA VAL A 57 12.06 4.24 -7.08
C VAL A 57 11.98 5.57 -7.83
N LYS A 58 11.53 5.57 -9.09
CA LYS A 58 11.30 6.78 -9.88
C LYS A 58 10.31 7.70 -9.18
N ALA A 59 9.16 7.18 -8.77
CA ALA A 59 8.14 7.98 -8.09
C ALA A 59 8.66 8.50 -6.73
N PHE A 60 9.30 7.67 -5.92
CA PHE A 60 9.89 8.05 -4.63
C PHE A 60 10.89 9.20 -4.78
N GLY A 61 11.84 9.07 -5.72
CA GLY A 61 12.83 10.12 -5.98
C GLY A 61 12.21 11.46 -6.38
N LYS A 62 11.11 11.46 -7.15
CA LYS A 62 10.40 12.70 -7.54
C LYS A 62 9.73 13.42 -6.38
N PHE A 63 9.38 12.71 -5.32
CA PHE A 63 8.72 13.27 -4.14
C PHE A 63 9.65 13.42 -2.93
N VAL A 64 10.94 13.07 -3.02
CA VAL A 64 11.85 13.05 -1.85
C VAL A 64 11.83 14.36 -1.05
N THR A 65 11.72 15.52 -1.73
CA THR A 65 11.65 16.85 -1.11
C THR A 65 10.23 17.36 -0.85
N ILE A 66 9.18 16.62 -1.24
CA ILE A 66 7.76 17.02 -1.14
C ILE A 66 7.03 16.15 -0.09
N GLY A 67 6.08 16.73 0.66
CA GLY A 67 5.34 16.04 1.72
C GLY A 67 6.18 15.71 2.95
N ASP A 68 5.57 15.04 3.92
CA ASP A 68 6.14 14.84 5.26
C ASP A 68 6.45 13.36 5.55
N TYR A 69 5.76 12.44 4.89
CA TYR A 69 6.00 11.00 5.01
C TYR A 69 5.64 10.25 3.72
N PHE A 70 6.14 9.03 3.60
CA PHE A 70 5.85 8.15 2.48
C PHE A 70 5.01 6.96 2.89
N THR A 71 4.17 6.51 1.99
CA THR A 71 3.52 5.20 2.09
C THR A 71 3.82 4.41 0.84
N ILE A 72 4.56 3.31 0.99
CA ILE A 72 4.78 2.35 -0.10
C ILE A 72 3.60 1.39 -0.12
N ASN A 73 2.73 1.57 -1.10
CA ASN A 73 1.49 0.82 -1.24
C ASN A 73 1.70 -0.44 -2.08
N ILE A 74 1.97 -1.55 -1.40
CA ILE A 74 2.18 -2.87 -1.99
C ILE A 74 0.89 -3.71 -2.07
N SER A 75 -0.28 -3.11 -1.82
CA SER A 75 -1.52 -3.82 -1.49
C SER A 75 -2.72 -3.48 -2.35
N CYS A 76 -2.54 -2.83 -3.51
CA CYS A 76 -3.66 -2.59 -4.42
C CYS A 76 -4.12 -3.89 -5.08
N PRO A 77 -5.38 -4.34 -4.91
CA PRO A 77 -5.86 -5.60 -5.51
C PRO A 77 -6.14 -5.48 -7.01
N ASN A 78 -6.16 -4.26 -7.56
CA ASN A 78 -6.59 -3.97 -8.93
C ASN A 78 -5.40 -3.72 -9.89
N ALA A 79 -4.18 -4.04 -9.47
CA ALA A 79 -2.97 -3.78 -10.23
C ALA A 79 -2.58 -4.95 -11.14
N PHE A 80 -2.15 -4.67 -12.38
CA PHE A 80 -1.57 -5.65 -13.29
C PHE A 80 -0.36 -6.34 -12.66
N GLY A 81 -0.31 -7.67 -12.80
CA GLY A 81 0.70 -8.52 -12.17
C GLY A 81 0.44 -8.79 -10.67
N GLY A 82 -0.71 -8.35 -10.15
CA GLY A 82 -1.10 -8.59 -8.76
C GLY A 82 -0.30 -7.78 -7.75
N GLN A 83 -0.02 -8.40 -6.60
CA GLN A 83 0.66 -7.79 -5.45
C GLN A 83 2.05 -8.43 -5.22
N PRO A 84 2.98 -8.34 -6.18
CA PRO A 84 4.22 -9.13 -6.12
C PRO A 84 5.06 -8.83 -4.88
N PHE A 85 5.01 -7.60 -4.38
CA PHE A 85 5.80 -7.14 -3.23
C PHE A 85 5.20 -7.51 -1.87
N THR A 86 4.18 -8.37 -1.83
CA THR A 86 3.82 -9.09 -0.59
C THR A 86 4.72 -10.31 -0.36
N ASP A 87 5.46 -10.75 -1.38
CA ASP A 87 6.55 -11.72 -1.22
C ASP A 87 7.76 -11.04 -0.57
N ALA A 88 8.34 -11.70 0.44
CA ALA A 88 9.40 -11.11 1.25
C ALA A 88 10.70 -10.88 0.49
N LYS A 89 11.08 -11.78 -0.44
CA LYS A 89 12.31 -11.61 -1.23
C LYS A 89 12.17 -10.45 -2.20
N ARG A 90 10.99 -10.29 -2.81
CA ARG A 90 10.70 -9.16 -3.70
C ARG A 90 10.59 -7.84 -2.93
N LEU A 91 9.99 -7.85 -1.74
CA LEU A 91 9.90 -6.68 -0.87
C LEU A 91 11.29 -6.20 -0.44
N ASP A 92 12.17 -7.11 -0.01
CA ASP A 92 13.54 -6.82 0.39
C ASP A 92 14.32 -6.11 -0.74
N LYS A 93 14.20 -6.61 -1.98
CA LYS A 93 14.76 -5.95 -3.17
C LYS A 93 14.19 -4.55 -3.39
N LEU A 94 12.87 -4.38 -3.27
CA LEU A 94 12.20 -3.10 -3.45
C LEU A 94 12.68 -2.07 -2.42
N ILE A 95 12.58 -2.39 -1.13
CA ILE A 95 12.95 -1.46 -0.07
C ILE A 95 14.45 -1.21 -0.07
N GLY A 96 15.28 -2.22 -0.34
CA GLY A 96 16.72 -2.04 -0.49
C GLY A 96 17.13 -1.08 -1.62
N LYS A 97 16.28 -0.86 -2.64
CA LYS A 97 16.50 0.20 -3.65
C LYS A 97 16.00 1.56 -3.17
N ILE A 98 14.90 1.61 -2.42
CA ILE A 98 14.36 2.84 -1.82
C ILE A 98 15.32 3.39 -0.76
N ASP A 99 15.91 2.55 0.07
CA ASP A 99 16.85 2.92 1.14
C ASP A 99 18.09 3.69 0.64
N LYS A 100 18.43 3.53 -0.65
CA LYS A 100 19.53 4.25 -1.32
C LYS A 100 19.20 5.71 -1.61
N ILE A 101 17.93 6.09 -1.57
CA ILE A 101 17.49 7.47 -1.72
C ILE A 101 17.45 8.10 -0.32
N SER A 102 18.36 9.05 -0.08
CA SER A 102 18.47 9.70 1.23
C SER A 102 17.23 10.54 1.54
N THR A 103 16.60 10.24 2.67
CA THR A 103 15.52 11.03 3.26
C THR A 103 15.48 10.82 4.78
N LYS A 104 15.01 11.82 5.51
CA LYS A 104 14.69 11.71 6.95
C LYS A 104 13.20 11.52 7.21
N LYS A 105 12.38 11.51 6.14
CA LYS A 105 10.93 11.38 6.24
C LYS A 105 10.56 9.92 6.54
N PRO A 106 9.62 9.66 7.45
CA PRO A 106 9.22 8.31 7.79
C PRO A 106 8.57 7.60 6.58
N ILE A 107 8.82 6.30 6.46
CA ILE A 107 8.34 5.44 5.40
C ILE A 107 7.47 4.34 6.00
N PHE A 108 6.22 4.28 5.56
CA PHE A 108 5.27 3.26 5.98
C PHE A 108 4.99 2.27 4.86
N LEU A 109 4.73 1.00 5.19
CA LEU A 109 4.22 0.01 4.26
C LEU A 109 2.69 -0.10 4.37
N LYS A 110 1.96 0.08 3.27
CA LYS A 110 0.50 -0.15 3.24
C LYS A 110 0.21 -1.56 2.74
N ILE A 111 -0.41 -2.37 3.60
CA ILE A 111 -0.59 -3.81 3.39
C ILE A 111 -2.07 -4.21 3.21
N SER A 112 -2.28 -5.40 2.64
CA SER A 112 -3.62 -5.94 2.38
C SER A 112 -4.20 -6.59 3.65
N PRO A 113 -5.51 -6.43 3.92
CA PRO A 113 -6.18 -7.16 5.00
C PRO A 113 -6.29 -8.67 4.73
N ASP A 114 -6.00 -9.11 3.49
CA ASP A 114 -6.13 -10.50 3.08
C ASP A 114 -4.81 -11.29 3.16
N LEU A 115 -3.77 -10.70 3.75
CA LEU A 115 -2.52 -11.41 4.01
C LEU A 115 -2.70 -12.43 5.13
N THR A 116 -2.08 -13.60 4.95
CA THR A 116 -1.94 -14.56 6.04
C THR A 116 -0.96 -14.04 7.10
N HIS A 117 -1.13 -14.46 8.35
CA HIS A 117 -0.20 -14.14 9.43
C HIS A 117 1.26 -14.49 9.09
N ARG A 118 1.48 -15.60 8.38
CA ARG A 118 2.81 -15.98 7.89
C ARG A 118 3.39 -14.96 6.91
N GLN A 119 2.60 -14.44 5.97
CA GLN A 119 3.06 -13.39 5.05
C GLN A 119 3.36 -12.10 5.82
N VAL A 120 2.51 -11.73 6.78
CA VAL A 120 2.72 -10.55 7.63
C VAL A 120 4.01 -10.67 8.44
N ASP A 121 4.28 -11.81 9.07
CA ASP A 121 5.52 -12.05 9.82
C ASP A 121 6.76 -11.86 8.93
N ARG A 122 6.73 -12.39 7.70
CA ARG A 122 7.84 -12.21 6.74
C ARG A 122 8.01 -10.76 6.29
N ILE A 123 6.92 -10.01 6.13
CA ILE A 123 6.99 -8.58 5.85
C ILE A 123 7.61 -7.82 7.02
N ILE A 124 7.21 -8.12 8.26
CA ILE A 124 7.79 -7.52 9.48
C ILE A 124 9.30 -7.81 9.55
N GLU A 125 9.72 -9.05 9.28
CA GLU A 125 11.14 -9.43 9.25
C GLU A 125 11.93 -8.59 8.24
N VAL A 126 11.37 -8.34 7.05
CA VAL A 126 11.98 -7.47 6.03
C VAL A 126 12.02 -6.03 6.54
N SER A 127 10.92 -5.49 7.05
CA SER A 127 10.83 -4.12 7.56
C SER A 127 11.89 -3.82 8.63
N LYS A 128 12.18 -4.77 9.52
CA LYS A 128 13.22 -4.62 10.57
C LYS A 128 14.64 -4.44 10.02
N ARG A 129 14.91 -4.85 8.79
CA ARG A 129 16.23 -4.72 8.14
C ARG A 129 16.37 -3.44 7.31
N HIS A 130 15.30 -2.68 7.16
CA HIS A 130 15.20 -1.54 6.26
C HIS A 130 14.68 -0.29 6.99
N LYS A 131 14.70 0.87 6.32
CA LYS A 131 14.15 2.12 6.86
C LYS A 131 12.63 2.15 6.71
N VAL A 132 11.94 1.25 7.41
CA VAL A 132 10.47 1.22 7.48
C VAL A 132 10.05 1.57 8.90
N ASP A 133 9.36 2.70 9.05
CA ASP A 133 8.95 3.29 10.33
C ASP A 133 7.57 2.81 10.80
N GLY A 134 6.84 2.07 9.96
CA GLY A 134 5.58 1.45 10.38
C GLY A 134 4.72 0.91 9.26
N PHE A 135 3.46 0.62 9.61
CA PHE A 135 2.49 -0.02 8.73
C PHE A 135 1.20 0.79 8.65
N VAL A 136 0.66 0.92 7.43
CA VAL A 136 -0.71 1.39 7.20
C VAL A 136 -1.61 0.18 7.01
N CYS A 137 -2.41 -0.12 8.04
CA CYS A 137 -3.37 -1.20 8.07
C CYS A 137 -4.80 -0.63 7.95
N THR A 138 -5.57 -0.90 6.89
CA THR A 138 -5.29 -1.77 5.74
C THR A 138 -5.73 -1.14 4.43
N ASN A 139 -5.46 -1.84 3.32
CA ASN A 139 -6.12 -1.59 2.05
C ASN A 139 -7.49 -2.29 1.96
N LEU A 140 -8.08 -2.31 0.77
CA LEU A 140 -9.34 -2.99 0.45
C LEU A 140 -9.20 -4.52 0.54
N THR A 141 -10.30 -5.22 0.85
CA THR A 141 -10.36 -6.70 0.74
C THR A 141 -10.88 -7.13 -0.64
N SER A 142 -10.29 -8.16 -1.24
CA SER A 142 -10.85 -8.83 -2.42
C SER A 142 -11.80 -9.97 -2.04
N GLN A 143 -11.85 -10.34 -0.76
CA GLN A 143 -12.66 -11.47 -0.31
C GLN A 143 -14.16 -11.13 -0.28
N ARG A 144 -14.96 -12.07 -0.80
CA ARG A 144 -16.44 -11.97 -0.89
C ARG A 144 -17.17 -12.86 0.12
N ASN A 145 -16.45 -13.73 0.83
CA ASN A 145 -16.97 -14.62 1.86
C ASN A 145 -17.04 -13.93 3.24
N ASN A 146 -17.64 -12.73 3.30
CA ASN A 146 -17.80 -12.00 4.55
C ASN A 146 -19.29 -11.86 4.88
N LYS A 147 -19.69 -12.33 6.07
CA LYS A 147 -21.08 -12.30 6.56
C LYS A 147 -21.72 -10.90 6.58
N ARG A 148 -20.92 -9.82 6.60
CA ARG A 148 -21.41 -8.44 6.53
C ARG A 148 -21.86 -8.04 5.13
N ILE A 149 -21.52 -8.81 4.09
CA ILE A 149 -21.94 -8.57 2.72
C ILE A 149 -23.38 -9.09 2.57
N VAL A 150 -24.34 -8.16 2.64
CA VAL A 150 -25.79 -8.45 2.58
C VAL A 150 -26.49 -7.74 1.41
N ASP A 151 -25.77 -6.90 0.66
CA ASP A 151 -26.27 -6.34 -0.60
C ASP A 151 -26.37 -7.45 -1.67
N ARG A 152 -27.43 -7.41 -2.49
CA ARG A 152 -27.56 -8.28 -3.67
C ARG A 152 -26.68 -7.75 -4.81
N HIS A 153 -26.20 -8.63 -5.68
CA HIS A 153 -25.40 -8.29 -6.88
C HIS A 153 -24.13 -7.47 -6.60
N VAL A 154 -23.26 -7.96 -5.72
CA VAL A 154 -21.94 -7.36 -5.49
C VAL A 154 -20.98 -7.76 -6.60
N SER A 155 -20.30 -6.78 -7.20
CA SER A 155 -19.29 -7.06 -8.24
C SER A 155 -18.20 -7.99 -7.72
N LYS A 156 -17.81 -8.95 -8.57
CA LYS A 156 -16.68 -9.86 -8.31
C LYS A 156 -15.33 -9.17 -8.51
N GLU A 157 -15.30 -8.08 -9.27
CA GLU A 157 -14.11 -7.28 -9.51
C GLU A 157 -13.95 -6.17 -8.46
N GLY A 158 -12.72 -5.70 -8.29
CA GLY A 158 -12.41 -4.62 -7.34
C GLY A 158 -12.22 -5.10 -5.91
N GLY A 159 -11.81 -4.17 -5.05
CA GLY A 159 -11.73 -4.36 -3.61
C GLY A 159 -12.90 -3.71 -2.87
N ILE A 160 -13.25 -4.25 -1.70
CA ILE A 160 -14.31 -3.72 -0.83
C ILE A 160 -13.67 -2.92 0.32
N SER A 161 -14.26 -1.77 0.65
CA SER A 161 -13.95 -0.96 1.84
C SER A 161 -15.11 -0.89 2.83
N GLY A 162 -14.94 -0.12 3.92
CA GLY A 162 -15.99 0.19 4.89
C GLY A 162 -16.15 -0.90 5.93
N LYS A 163 -17.38 -1.05 6.47
CA LYS A 163 -17.66 -1.97 7.58
C LYS A 163 -17.40 -3.43 7.27
N VAL A 164 -17.33 -3.79 5.99
CA VAL A 164 -16.95 -5.15 5.55
C VAL A 164 -15.50 -5.48 5.93
N VAL A 165 -14.59 -4.51 5.92
CA VAL A 165 -13.15 -4.73 6.17
C VAL A 165 -12.76 -4.58 7.64
N GLU A 166 -13.60 -3.90 8.43
CA GLU A 166 -13.30 -3.45 9.81
C GLU A 166 -12.72 -4.56 10.71
N GLU A 167 -13.34 -5.74 10.73
CA GLU A 167 -12.90 -6.87 11.57
C GLU A 167 -11.48 -7.33 11.19
N LYS A 168 -11.25 -7.61 9.90
CA LYS A 168 -9.91 -7.98 9.40
C LYS A 168 -8.86 -6.89 9.63
N ALA A 169 -9.25 -5.62 9.48
CA ALA A 169 -8.34 -4.51 9.71
C ALA A 169 -7.91 -4.43 11.18
N ASN A 170 -8.86 -4.53 12.11
CA ASN A 170 -8.59 -4.52 13.54
C ASN A 170 -7.75 -5.73 13.97
N ASP A 171 -8.05 -6.92 13.43
CA ASP A 171 -7.28 -8.13 13.70
C ASP A 171 -5.84 -7.99 13.22
N LEU A 172 -5.63 -7.45 12.02
CA LEU A 172 -4.28 -7.23 11.49
C LEU A 172 -3.51 -6.19 12.29
N ILE A 173 -4.15 -5.10 12.70
CA ILE A 173 -3.55 -4.08 13.58
C ILE A 173 -3.11 -4.74 14.90
N SER A 174 -4.01 -5.48 15.56
CA SER A 174 -3.74 -6.19 16.81
C SER A 174 -2.60 -7.20 16.66
N TYR A 175 -2.58 -7.94 15.55
CA TYR A 175 -1.55 -8.92 15.24
C TYR A 175 -0.17 -8.27 15.07
N ILE A 176 -0.07 -7.24 14.23
CA ILE A 176 1.19 -6.54 13.97
C ILE A 176 1.70 -5.89 15.25
N TYR A 177 0.82 -5.20 15.99
CA TYR A 177 1.18 -4.56 17.25
C TYR A 177 1.80 -5.55 18.25
N LYS A 178 1.20 -6.74 18.42
CA LYS A 178 1.77 -7.81 19.28
C LYS A 178 3.14 -8.30 18.78
N LYS A 179 3.35 -8.34 17.46
CA LYS A 179 4.60 -8.82 16.84
C LYS A 179 5.73 -7.79 16.87
N THR A 180 5.42 -6.50 16.86
CA THR A 180 6.42 -5.43 16.92
C THR A 180 6.67 -4.92 18.34
N LYS A 181 5.85 -5.30 19.33
CA LYS A 181 6.07 -5.02 20.77
C LYS A 181 6.27 -3.53 21.10
N ASN A 182 5.44 -2.65 20.57
CA ASN A 182 5.54 -1.18 20.74
C ASN A 182 6.83 -0.54 20.17
N GLN A 183 7.58 -1.27 19.34
CA GLN A 183 8.63 -0.69 18.49
C GLN A 183 8.05 -0.32 17.13
#